data_AF-A0A6I1G867-F1
#
_entry.id   AF-A0A6I1G867-F1
#
_cell.length_a   1.000
_cell.length_b   1.000
_cell.length_c   1.000
_cell.angle_alpha   90.00
_cell.angle_beta   90.00
_cell.angle_gamma   90.00
#
_symmetry.space_group_name_H-M   'P 1'
#
loop_
_entity.id
_entity.type
_entity.pdbx_description
1 polymer ?
#
loop_
_entity_poly.entity_id
_entity_poly.type
_entity_poly.pdbx_seq_one_letter_code
_entity_poly.pdbx_strand_id
1 'polypeptide(L)'
;MVTTAETVLEENASLLASGDAAGLAARYAPDARLVHAGGTARGRIEIESLFAEQIRTRPRVESLETLGRSEDTVAYRARMRLDDTVVDVVGTIVLREGLIWRQTTVVVGESSRGDEAHVSAIDGAG
;
A
#
# COMPACT_ATOMS: atom_id res chain seq x y z
N MET A 1 20.90 8.33 11.29
CA MET A 1 20.43 6.94 11.08
C MET A 1 20.23 6.76 9.59
N VAL A 2 20.59 5.60 9.04
CA VAL A 2 20.31 5.28 7.62
C VAL A 2 18.83 4.93 7.52
N THR A 3 18.12 5.56 6.58
CA THR A 3 16.70 5.25 6.32
C THR A 3 16.60 3.88 5.65
N THR A 4 15.92 2.93 6.28
CA THR A 4 15.70 1.59 5.72
C THR A 4 14.42 1.53 4.89
N ALA A 5 14.32 0.56 3.98
CA ALA A 5 13.11 0.33 3.20
C ALA A 5 11.88 0.03 4.08
N GLU A 6 12.08 -0.66 5.20
CA GLU A 6 11.03 -0.95 6.18
C GLU A 6 10.53 0.31 6.89
N THR A 7 11.43 1.19 7.32
CA THR A 7 11.05 2.49 7.90
C THR A 7 10.24 3.32 6.90
N VAL A 8 10.65 3.35 5.62
CA VAL A 8 9.91 4.08 4.57
C VAL A 8 8.52 3.47 4.34
N LEU A 9 8.40 2.15 4.40
CA LEU A 9 7.12 1.45 4.26
C LEU A 9 6.15 1.85 5.39
N GLU A 10 6.60 1.84 6.64
CA GLU A 10 5.81 2.24 7.81
C GLU A 10 5.39 3.71 7.73
N GLU A 11 6.31 4.59 7.36
CA GLU A 11 6.05 6.02 7.18
C GLU A 11 5.03 6.27 6.06
N ASN A 12 5.15 5.57 4.93
CA ASN A 12 4.17 5.63 3.85
C ASN A 12 2.78 5.15 4.30
N ALA A 13 2.70 4.06 5.08
CA ALA A 13 1.43 3.58 5.61
C ALA A 13 0.76 4.62 6.52
N SER A 14 1.56 5.33 7.34
CA SER A 14 1.08 6.42 8.20
C SER A 14 0.56 7.61 7.37
N LEU A 15 1.31 8.05 6.36
CA LEU A 15 0.92 9.16 5.48
C LEU A 15 -0.35 8.83 4.68
N LEU A 16 -0.49 7.59 4.23
CA LEU A 16 -1.70 7.11 3.56
C LEU A 16 -2.91 7.15 4.49
N ALA A 17 -2.75 6.66 5.72
CA ALA A 17 -3.81 6.69 6.73
C ALA A 17 -4.20 8.12 7.16
N SER A 18 -3.25 9.07 7.13
CA SER A 18 -3.53 10.49 7.40
C SER A 18 -4.09 11.26 6.20
N GLY A 19 -4.17 10.63 5.03
CA GLY A 19 -4.64 11.27 3.80
C GLY A 19 -3.66 12.30 3.22
N ASP A 20 -2.36 12.16 3.48
CA ASP A 20 -1.33 13.10 3.01
C ASP A 20 -0.71 12.64 1.68
N ALA A 21 -1.40 12.94 0.57
CA ALA A 21 -0.95 12.59 -0.78
C ALA A 21 0.38 13.27 -1.14
N ALA A 22 0.56 14.54 -0.76
CA ALA A 22 1.76 15.30 -1.04
C ALA A 22 2.96 14.76 -0.25
N GLY A 23 2.75 14.45 1.03
CA GLY A 23 3.74 13.78 1.88
C GLY A 23 4.16 12.41 1.33
N LEU A 24 3.20 11.61 0.86
CA LEU A 24 3.46 10.35 0.17
C LEU A 24 4.34 10.56 -1.07
N ALA A 25 3.97 11.47 -1.95
CA ALA A 25 4.73 11.75 -3.18
C ALA A 25 6.14 12.28 -2.90
N ALA A 26 6.32 13.04 -1.82
CA ALA A 26 7.64 13.55 -1.41
C ALA A 26 8.63 12.43 -1.03
N ARG A 27 8.16 11.23 -0.69
CA ARG A 27 9.00 10.05 -0.42
C ARG A 27 9.60 9.41 -1.67
N TYR A 28 9.14 9.79 -2.86
CA TYR A 28 9.61 9.20 -4.11
C TYR A 28 10.77 10.00 -4.71
N ALA A 29 11.65 9.32 -5.44
CA ALA A 29 12.64 9.96 -6.30
C ALA A 29 11.95 10.74 -7.44
N PRO A 30 12.58 11.78 -8.00
CA PRO A 30 11.99 12.55 -9.11
C PRO A 30 11.62 11.71 -10.34
N ASP A 31 12.37 10.64 -10.62
CA ASP A 31 12.19 9.70 -11.73
C ASP A 31 11.59 8.34 -11.28
N ALA A 32 10.97 8.32 -10.11
CA ALA A 32 10.41 7.09 -9.54
C ALA A 32 9.30 6.49 -10.42
N ARG A 33 9.08 5.19 -10.26
CA ARG A 33 7.98 4.50 -10.93
C ARG A 33 7.20 3.68 -9.92
N LEU A 34 5.88 3.85 -9.91
CA LEU A 34 4.94 3.03 -9.17
C LEU A 34 4.13 2.22 -10.19
N VAL A 35 4.35 0.91 -10.20
CA VAL A 35 3.62 -0.04 -11.05
C VAL A 35 2.49 -0.65 -10.24
N HIS A 36 1.27 -0.56 -10.76
CA HIS A 36 0.07 -1.11 -10.13
C HIS A 36 -0.85 -1.75 -11.18
N ALA A 37 -1.94 -2.38 -10.75
CA ALA A 37 -2.87 -3.07 -11.67
C ALA A 37 -3.45 -2.16 -12.78
N GLY A 38 -3.57 -0.85 -12.52
CA GLY A 38 -4.08 0.13 -13.47
C GLY A 38 -3.03 0.73 -14.41
N GLY A 39 -1.75 0.35 -14.29
CA GLY A 39 -0.67 0.85 -15.12
C GLY A 39 0.55 1.29 -14.33
N THR A 40 1.19 2.38 -14.76
CA THR A 40 2.41 2.90 -14.14
C THR A 40 2.35 4.41 -14.00
N ALA A 41 2.47 4.90 -12.77
CA ALA A 41 2.68 6.31 -12.47
C ALA A 41 4.19 6.63 -12.47
N ARG A 42 4.58 7.74 -13.10
CA ARG A 42 5.97 8.17 -13.32
C ARG A 42 6.26 9.52 -12.68
N GLY A 43 7.25 9.54 -11.81
CA GLY A 43 7.68 10.74 -11.09
C GLY A 43 6.65 11.24 -10.08
N ARG A 44 7.03 12.26 -9.32
CA ARG A 44 6.23 12.72 -8.16
C ARG A 44 4.84 13.21 -8.53
N ILE A 45 4.68 13.88 -9.67
CA ILE A 45 3.39 14.49 -10.08
C ILE A 45 2.34 13.42 -10.36
N GLU A 46 2.67 12.39 -11.14
CA GLU A 46 1.72 11.30 -11.43
C GLU A 46 1.46 10.46 -10.18
N ILE A 47 2.48 10.25 -9.34
CA ILE A 47 2.36 9.49 -8.10
C ILE A 47 1.49 10.23 -7.07
N GLU A 48 1.63 11.55 -6.94
CA GLU A 48 0.76 12.39 -6.10
C GLU A 48 -0.68 12.31 -6.58
N SER A 49 -0.90 12.42 -7.89
CA SER A 49 -2.23 12.30 -8.49
C SER A 49 -2.87 10.94 -8.19
N LEU A 50 -2.10 9.85 -8.31
CA LEU A 50 -2.54 8.51 -7.95
C LEU A 50 -2.95 8.41 -6.47
N PHE A 51 -2.14 8.93 -5.55
CA PHE A 51 -2.46 8.89 -4.13
C PHE A 51 -3.63 9.81 -3.76
N ALA A 52 -3.76 10.96 -4.41
CA ALA A 52 -4.89 11.86 -4.23
C ALA A 52 -6.22 11.18 -4.60
N GLU A 53 -6.22 10.34 -5.63
CA GLU A 53 -7.39 9.49 -5.96
C GLU A 53 -7.60 8.39 -4.92
N GLN A 54 -6.56 7.67 -4.51
CA GLN A 54 -6.68 6.59 -3.51
C GLN A 54 -7.18 7.10 -2.15
N ILE A 55 -6.76 8.28 -1.70
CA ILE A 55 -7.16 8.81 -0.39
C ILE A 55 -8.65 9.17 -0.34
N ARG A 56 -9.31 9.37 -1.50
CA ARG A 56 -10.77 9.62 -1.54
C ARG A 56 -11.58 8.45 -1.00
N THR A 57 -11.06 7.22 -1.07
CA THR A 57 -11.68 6.01 -0.50
C THR A 57 -11.38 5.82 0.99
N ARG A 58 -10.83 6.86 1.65
CA ARG A 58 -10.50 6.90 3.10
C ARG A 58 -9.77 5.63 3.57
N PRO A 59 -8.64 5.29 2.93
CA PRO A 59 -7.95 4.03 3.18
C PRO A 59 -7.57 3.90 4.65
N ARG A 60 -7.79 2.71 5.22
CA ARG A 60 -7.28 2.33 6.53
C ARG A 60 -6.42 1.09 6.40
N VAL A 61 -5.17 1.19 6.82
CA VAL A 61 -4.26 0.04 6.88
C VAL A 61 -4.61 -0.76 8.13
N GLU A 62 -5.11 -1.98 7.96
CA GLU A 62 -5.52 -2.86 9.07
C GLU A 62 -4.36 -3.72 9.54
N SER A 63 -3.54 -4.19 8.61
CA SER A 63 -2.31 -4.90 8.90
C SER A 63 -1.27 -4.62 7.84
N LEU A 64 -0.01 -4.62 8.27
CA LEU A 64 1.16 -4.45 7.41
C LEU A 64 2.21 -5.46 7.87
N GLU A 65 2.60 -6.34 6.95
CA GLU A 65 3.52 -7.44 7.21
C GLU A 65 4.70 -7.34 6.26
N THR A 66 5.92 -7.39 6.81
CA THR A 66 7.15 -7.53 6.04
C THR A 66 7.33 -9.00 5.64
N LEU A 67 7.28 -9.29 4.34
CA LEU A 67 7.48 -10.65 3.79
C LEU A 67 8.97 -10.98 3.62
N GLY A 68 9.80 -9.96 3.38
CA GLY A 68 11.24 -10.08 3.20
C GLY A 68 11.89 -8.72 2.99
N ARG A 69 13.17 -8.59 3.31
CA ARG A 69 13.89 -7.31 3.22
C ARG A 69 15.39 -7.46 2.96
N SER A 70 15.95 -6.45 2.32
CA SER A 70 17.37 -6.08 2.30
C SER A 70 17.52 -4.67 2.90
N GLU A 71 18.71 -4.08 2.80
CA GLU A 71 18.95 -2.69 3.23
C GLU A 71 18.07 -1.68 2.47
N ASP A 72 17.96 -1.88 1.15
CA ASP A 72 17.32 -0.95 0.22
C ASP A 72 15.96 -1.43 -0.31
N THR A 73 15.57 -2.68 -0.03
CA THR A 73 14.35 -3.28 -0.59
C THR A 73 13.52 -3.91 0.51
N VAL A 74 12.20 -3.73 0.43
CA VAL A 74 11.23 -4.46 1.27
C VAL A 74 10.13 -5.03 0.39
N ALA A 75 9.78 -6.29 0.63
CA ALA A 75 8.58 -6.93 0.13
C ALA A 75 7.57 -7.00 1.27
N TYR A 76 6.31 -6.68 0.99
CA TYR A 76 5.29 -6.55 2.03
C TYR A 76 3.94 -7.08 1.58
N ARG A 77 3.11 -7.40 2.56
CA ARG A 77 1.67 -7.58 2.43
C ARG A 77 0.95 -6.54 3.29
N ALA A 78 -0.04 -5.88 2.73
CA ALA A 78 -0.92 -4.99 3.47
C ALA A 78 -2.36 -5.47 3.33
N ARG A 79 -3.11 -5.46 4.44
CA ARG A 79 -4.57 -5.52 4.41
C ARG A 79 -5.10 -4.11 4.60
N MET A 80 -5.93 -3.67 3.67
CA MET A 80 -6.47 -2.32 3.68
C MET A 80 -7.98 -2.34 3.57
N ARG A 81 -8.65 -1.49 4.35
CA ARG A 81 -10.05 -1.14 4.12
C ARG A 81 -10.13 0.11 3.27
N LEU A 82 -10.83 0.02 2.14
CA LEU A 82 -11.17 1.11 1.23
C LEU A 82 -12.70 1.26 1.27
N ASP A 83 -13.20 2.30 1.93
CA ASP A 83 -14.63 2.44 2.28
C ASP A 83 -15.22 1.15 2.91
N ASP A 84 -16.11 0.44 2.20
CA ASP A 84 -16.76 -0.81 2.66
C ASP A 84 -16.10 -2.10 2.12
N THR A 85 -14.99 -1.97 1.37
CA THR A 85 -14.25 -3.08 0.78
C THR A 85 -12.94 -3.31 1.53
N VAL A 86 -12.60 -4.57 1.78
CA VAL A 86 -11.29 -4.98 2.29
C VAL A 86 -10.49 -5.57 1.14
N VAL A 87 -9.26 -5.10 0.95
CA VAL A 87 -8.34 -5.58 -0.06
C VAL A 87 -7.03 -6.05 0.58
N ASP A 88 -6.50 -7.15 0.07
CA ASP A 88 -5.15 -7.61 0.34
C ASP A 88 -4.23 -7.19 -0.80
N VAL A 89 -3.17 -6.46 -0.48
CA VAL A 89 -2.18 -5.94 -1.41
C VAL A 89 -0.83 -6.58 -1.11
N VAL A 90 -0.13 -7.03 -2.14
CA VAL A 90 1.29 -7.38 -2.05
C VAL A 90 2.09 -6.37 -2.87
N GLY A 91 3.24 -5.98 -2.35
CA GLY A 91 4.08 -5.01 -3.04
C GLY A 91 5.55 -5.09 -2.67
N THR A 92 6.34 -4.31 -3.40
CA THR A 92 7.75 -4.08 -3.12
C THR A 92 8.05 -2.60 -3.14
N ILE A 93 8.95 -2.14 -2.25
CA ILE A 93 9.57 -0.82 -2.29
C ILE A 93 11.07 -1.03 -2.46
N VAL A 94 11.66 -0.31 -3.41
CA VAL A 94 13.11 -0.23 -3.63
C VAL A 94 13.55 1.21 -3.45
N LEU A 95 14.50 1.42 -2.55
CA LEU A 95 15.07 2.71 -2.24
C LEU A 95 16.31 2.99 -3.09
N ARG A 96 16.52 4.27 -3.37
CA ARG A 96 17.77 4.83 -3.87
C ARG A 96 17.97 6.17 -3.21
N GLU A 97 19.14 6.37 -2.57
CA GLU A 97 19.46 7.62 -1.87
C GLU A 97 18.39 8.00 -0.81
N GLY A 98 17.82 7.00 -0.14
CA GLY A 98 16.78 7.18 0.89
C GLY A 98 15.39 7.50 0.36
N LEU A 99 15.19 7.55 -0.96
CA LEU A 99 13.90 7.80 -1.61
C LEU A 99 13.42 6.56 -2.35
N ILE A 100 12.10 6.42 -2.51
CA ILE A 100 11.50 5.33 -3.28
C ILE A 100 11.81 5.55 -4.75
N TRP A 101 12.62 4.67 -5.33
CA TRP A 101 12.94 4.69 -6.76
C TRP A 101 11.98 3.79 -7.54
N ARG A 102 11.58 2.65 -6.98
CA ARG A 102 10.59 1.75 -7.58
C ARG A 102 9.63 1.25 -6.52
N GLN A 103 8.37 1.18 -6.90
CA GLN A 103 7.36 0.47 -6.14
C GLN A 103 6.51 -0.39 -7.08
N THR A 104 6.16 -1.58 -6.62
CA THR A 104 5.13 -2.41 -7.25
C THR A 104 4.02 -2.70 -6.25
N THR A 105 2.78 -2.69 -6.69
CA THR A 105 1.63 -3.08 -5.86
C THR A 105 0.60 -3.86 -6.69
N VAL A 106 0.13 -4.98 -6.15
CA VAL A 106 -0.89 -5.81 -6.79
C VAL A 106 -1.92 -6.22 -5.76
N VAL A 107 -3.20 -6.10 -6.11
CA VAL A 107 -4.30 -6.65 -5.30
C VAL A 107 -4.33 -8.16 -5.51
N VAL A 108 -4.22 -8.92 -4.42
CA VAL A 108 -4.19 -10.40 -4.44
C VAL A 108 -5.42 -11.02 -3.79
N GLY A 109 -6.29 -10.21 -3.18
CA GLY A 109 -7.57 -10.63 -2.62
C GLY A 109 -8.46 -9.42 -2.36
N GLU A 110 -9.76 -9.61 -2.46
CA GLU A 110 -10.79 -8.60 -2.19
C GLU A 110 -11.99 -9.28 -1.54
N SER A 111 -12.53 -8.67 -0.49
CA SER A 111 -13.78 -9.08 0.15
C SER A 111 -14.63 -7.86 0.47
N SER A 112 -15.93 -7.97 0.22
CA SER A 112 -16.90 -6.95 0.62
C SER A 112 -17.53 -7.30 1.96
N ARG A 113 -18.01 -6.31 2.72
CA ARG A 113 -18.71 -6.52 4.01
C ARG A 113 -19.88 -7.53 3.96
N GLY A 114 -20.43 -7.78 2.76
CA GLY A 114 -21.46 -8.79 2.52
C GLY A 114 -20.95 -10.24 2.42
N ASP A 115 -19.66 -10.46 2.14
CA ASP A 115 -19.09 -11.80 1.98
C ASP A 115 -18.74 -12.47 3.32
N GLU A 116 -18.41 -11.68 4.34
CA GLU A 116 -18.10 -12.19 5.69
C GLU A 116 -19.36 -12.73 6.41
N ALA A 117 -20.56 -12.28 6.03
CA ALA A 117 -21.81 -12.71 6.64
C ALA A 117 -22.21 -14.15 6.27
N HIS A 118 -21.63 -14.75 5.22
CA HIS A 118 -22.08 -16.07 4.73
C HIS A 118 -21.34 -17.26 5.37
N VAL A 119 -20.17 -17.04 6.00
CA VAL A 119 -19.35 -18.13 6.56
C VAL A 119 -19.82 -18.56 7.97
N SER A 120 -20.66 -17.78 8.66
CA SER A 120 -21.05 -18.07 10.05
C SER A 120 -22.28 -18.99 10.21
N ALA A 121 -22.87 -19.53 9.14
CA ALA A 121 -24.13 -20.28 9.21
C ALA A 121 -24.00 -21.81 8.98
N ILE A 122 -22.79 -22.35 8.86
CA ILE A 122 -22.58 -23.79 8.62
C ILE A 122 -21.75 -24.38 9.75
N ASP A 123 -22.30 -24.41 10.98
CA ASP A 123 -21.95 -25.38 12.01
C ASP A 123 -22.93 -25.24 13.18
N GLY A 124 -23.93 -26.12 13.22
CA GLY A 124 -24.97 -26.07 14.25
C GLY A 124 -26.13 -27.04 14.04
N ALA A 125 -25.85 -28.28 13.64
CA ALA A 125 -26.80 -29.39 13.76
C ALA A 125 -26.03 -30.66 14.14
N GLY A 126 -25.87 -30.84 15.45
CA GLY A 126 -25.51 -32.09 16.11
C GLY A 126 -26.62 -32.48 17.06
#